data_AF-A0A7S4N758-F1
#
_entry.id   AF-A0A7S4N758-F1
#
_cell.length_a   1.000
_cell.length_b   1.000
_cell.length_c   1.000
_cell.angle_alpha   90.00
_cell.angle_beta   90.00
_cell.angle_gamma   90.00
#
_symmetry.space_group_name_H-M   'P 1'
#
loop_
_entity.id
_entity.type
_entity.pdbx_description
1 polymer ?
#
loop_
_entity_poly.entity_id
_entity_poly.type
_entity_poly.pdbx_seq_one_letter_code
_entity_poly.pdbx_strand_id
1 'polypeptide(L)'
;IKQDMAVFSSTLTRSVQTAERIGKGAAQYVRWKNLDEIDVGICDGMTYNEVKAGMPEEFTARSKDKLRYRYPRGESYIDLAKRLEPVIMEIERNMRPTLVVGHQAVL
;
A
#
# COMPACT_ATOMS: atom_id res chain seq x y z
N ILE A 1 0.30 26.99 10.98
CA ILE A 1 0.98 26.47 9.77
C ILE A 1 0.54 25.02 9.56
N LYS A 2 -0.54 24.81 8.80
CA LYS A 2 -0.95 23.56 8.11
C LYS A 2 -2.09 23.95 7.16
N GLN A 3 -1.78 24.68 6.09
CA GLN A 3 -2.78 25.18 5.14
C GLN A 3 -2.36 25.04 3.67
N ASP A 4 -1.16 24.52 3.40
CA ASP A 4 -0.71 24.28 2.04
C ASP A 4 0.05 22.95 1.92
N MET A 5 -0.67 21.85 2.11
CA MET A 5 -0.17 20.50 1.84
C MET A 5 -1.31 19.62 1.34
N ALA A 6 -0.98 18.62 0.53
CA ALA A 6 -1.86 17.52 0.19
C ALA A 6 -1.60 16.33 1.13
N VAL A 7 -2.65 15.58 1.44
CA VAL A 7 -2.56 14.31 2.18
C VAL A 7 -3.19 13.22 1.34
N PHE A 8 -2.42 12.19 1.01
CA PHE A 8 -2.90 10.98 0.36
C PHE A 8 -2.81 9.82 1.34
N SER A 9 -3.85 9.02 1.42
CA SER A 9 -3.90 7.84 2.29
C SER A 9 -4.48 6.65 1.54
N SER A 10 -4.20 5.45 2.02
CA SER A 10 -4.96 4.27 1.60
C SER A 10 -6.41 4.35 2.10
N THR A 11 -7.26 3.42 1.67
CA THR A 11 -8.64 3.31 2.16
C THR A 11 -8.77 2.52 3.46
N LEU A 12 -7.72 1.79 3.86
CA LEU A 12 -7.73 0.96 5.06
C LEU A 12 -7.75 1.81 6.34
N THR A 13 -8.60 1.41 7.30
CA THR A 13 -8.91 2.15 8.54
C THR A 13 -7.68 2.66 9.27
N ARG A 14 -6.63 1.84 9.40
CA ARG A 14 -5.38 2.20 10.10
C ARG A 14 -4.66 3.41 9.48
N SER A 15 -4.67 3.49 8.14
CA SER A 15 -4.06 4.60 7.39
C SER A 15 -4.97 5.83 7.43
N VAL A 16 -6.28 5.66 7.26
CA VAL A 16 -7.27 6.76 7.35
C VAL A 16 -7.21 7.45 8.72
N GLN A 17 -7.26 6.69 9.81
CA GLN A 17 -7.21 7.24 11.17
C GLN A 17 -5.90 8.01 11.43
N THR A 18 -4.79 7.53 10.87
CA THR A 18 -3.49 8.19 10.98
C THR A 18 -3.46 9.49 10.16
N ALA A 19 -3.91 9.43 8.91
CA ALA A 19 -3.96 10.56 7.99
C ALA A 19 -4.89 11.68 8.50
N GLU A 20 -6.04 11.34 9.09
CA GLU A 20 -6.99 12.33 9.62
C GLU A 20 -6.43 13.11 10.81
N ARG A 21 -5.65 12.45 11.67
CA ARG A 21 -4.98 13.13 12.81
C ARG A 21 -3.92 14.11 12.33
N ILE A 22 -3.19 13.78 11.27
CA ILE A 22 -2.08 14.60 10.75
C ILE A 22 -2.59 15.67 9.79
N GLY A 23 -3.59 15.33 8.98
CA GLY A 23 -4.11 16.10 7.85
C GLY A 23 -5.26 17.05 8.17
N LYS A 24 -5.59 17.26 9.45
CA LYS A 24 -6.62 18.24 9.83
C LYS A 24 -6.24 19.63 9.29
N GLY A 25 -7.06 20.17 8.38
CA GLY A 25 -6.81 21.45 7.71
C GLY A 25 -5.92 21.39 6.47
N ALA A 26 -5.61 20.20 5.95
CA ALA A 26 -4.91 20.05 4.67
C ALA A 26 -5.70 20.71 3.53
N ALA A 27 -4.99 21.27 2.56
CA ALA A 27 -5.59 21.89 1.37
C ALA A 27 -6.28 20.85 0.48
N GLN A 28 -5.79 19.61 0.52
CA GLN A 28 -6.33 18.47 -0.20
C GLN A 28 -6.17 17.21 0.66
N TYR A 29 -7.22 16.41 0.77
CA TYR A 29 -7.15 15.08 1.37
C TYR A 29 -7.82 14.07 0.44
N VAL A 30 -7.07 13.09 -0.06
CA VAL A 30 -7.56 12.05 -0.98
C VAL A 30 -7.28 10.66 -0.40
N ARG A 31 -8.27 9.79 -0.49
CA ARG A 31 -8.14 8.36 -0.17
C ARG A 31 -8.02 7.57 -1.47
N TRP A 32 -6.89 6.92 -1.66
CA TRP A 32 -6.56 6.15 -2.83
C TRP A 32 -6.62 4.66 -2.51
N LYS A 33 -7.51 3.93 -3.19
CA LYS A 33 -7.50 2.45 -3.14
C LYS A 33 -6.17 1.87 -3.65
N ASN A 34 -5.55 2.58 -4.60
CA ASN A 34 -4.22 2.29 -5.12
C ASN A 34 -3.11 2.34 -4.07
N LEU A 35 -3.34 2.93 -2.88
CA LEU A 35 -2.40 2.92 -1.75
C LEU A 35 -2.71 1.83 -0.71
N ASP A 36 -3.72 0.98 -0.91
CA ASP A 36 -3.99 -0.15 -0.02
C ASP A 36 -2.80 -1.11 0.02
N GLU A 37 -2.61 -1.79 1.15
CA GLU A 37 -1.53 -2.77 1.32
C GLU A 37 -1.59 -3.85 0.23
N ILE A 38 -0.45 -4.47 -0.07
CA ILE A 38 -0.40 -5.58 -1.02
C ILE A 38 -1.43 -6.65 -0.64
N ASP A 39 -2.23 -7.07 -1.62
CA ASP A 39 -3.20 -8.13 -1.41
C ASP A 39 -2.46 -9.48 -1.35
N VAL A 40 -2.44 -10.08 -0.16
CA VAL A 40 -1.81 -11.39 0.07
C VAL A 40 -2.76 -12.56 -0.20
N GLY A 41 -3.98 -12.29 -0.67
CA GLY A 41 -4.96 -13.28 -1.08
C GLY A 41 -5.25 -14.30 0.01
N ILE A 42 -5.03 -15.57 -0.30
CA ILE A 42 -5.32 -16.67 0.64
C ILE A 42 -4.42 -16.70 1.87
N CYS A 43 -3.32 -15.95 1.86
CA CYS A 43 -2.42 -15.83 3.01
C CYS A 43 -2.87 -14.73 4.00
N ASP A 44 -4.00 -14.05 3.75
CA ASP A 44 -4.49 -13.03 4.67
C ASP A 44 -4.83 -13.62 6.04
N GLY A 45 -4.48 -12.89 7.10
CA GLY A 45 -4.59 -13.36 8.49
C GLY A 45 -3.57 -14.41 8.92
N MET A 46 -2.69 -14.90 8.02
CA MET A 46 -1.65 -15.87 8.38
C MET A 46 -0.34 -15.19 8.77
N THR A 47 0.33 -15.75 9.77
CA THR A 47 1.72 -15.44 10.09
C THR A 47 2.67 -16.11 9.10
N TYR A 48 3.90 -15.59 9.01
CA TYR A 48 4.94 -16.21 8.18
C TYR A 48 5.21 -17.69 8.54
N ASN A 49 5.11 -18.04 9.83
CA ASN A 49 5.32 -19.42 10.28
C ASN A 49 4.18 -20.34 9.83
N GLU A 50 2.94 -19.86 9.87
CA GLU A 50 1.78 -20.61 9.38
C GLU A 50 1.82 -20.79 7.87
N VAL A 51 2.20 -19.77 7.10
CA VAL A 51 2.40 -19.90 5.64
C VAL A 51 3.51 -20.91 5.35
N LYS A 52 4.63 -20.86 6.08
CA LYS A 52 5.74 -21.82 5.89
C LYS A 52 5.32 -23.26 6.18
N ALA A 53 4.48 -23.48 7.19
CA ALA A 53 4.02 -24.80 7.60
C ALA A 53 2.89 -25.34 6.70
N GLY A 54 1.89 -24.52 6.38
CA GLY A 54 0.71 -24.90 5.61
C GLY A 54 0.87 -24.79 4.09
N MET A 55 1.80 -23.95 3.62
CA MET A 55 2.01 -23.64 2.21
C MET A 55 3.52 -23.53 1.86
N PRO A 56 4.33 -24.59 2.08
CA PRO A 56 5.78 -24.54 1.95
C PRO A 56 6.26 -24.22 0.53
N GLU A 57 5.51 -24.62 -0.50
CA GLU A 57 5.79 -24.32 -1.90
C GLU A 57 5.66 -22.83 -2.18
N GLU A 58 4.57 -22.20 -1.74
CA GLU A 58 4.35 -20.76 -1.85
C GLU A 58 5.40 -19.96 -1.08
N PHE A 59 5.74 -20.40 0.13
CA PHE A 59 6.80 -19.78 0.92
C PHE A 59 8.15 -19.80 0.18
N THR A 60 8.48 -20.94 -0.44
CA THR A 60 9.70 -21.11 -1.24
C THR A 60 9.66 -20.28 -2.52
N ALA A 61 8.55 -20.29 -3.24
CA ALA A 61 8.37 -19.55 -4.49
C ALA A 61 8.51 -18.04 -4.25
N ARG A 62 7.87 -17.51 -3.20
CA ARG A 62 8.01 -16.12 -2.78
C ARG A 62 9.43 -15.76 -2.37
N SER A 63 10.13 -16.68 -1.69
CA SER A 63 11.52 -16.46 -1.27
C SER A 63 12.47 -16.41 -2.46
N LYS A 64 12.17 -17.14 -3.55
CA LYS A 64 13.00 -17.24 -4.75
C LYS A 64 12.91 -15.99 -5.64
N ASP A 65 11.70 -15.47 -5.88
CA ASP A 65 11.50 -14.22 -6.62
C ASP A 65 10.37 -13.41 -5.98
N LYS A 66 10.70 -12.67 -4.92
CA LYS A 66 9.74 -11.85 -4.18
C LYS A 66 9.06 -10.79 -5.07
N LEU A 67 9.77 -10.29 -6.09
CA LEU A 67 9.27 -9.22 -6.95
C LEU A 67 8.16 -9.73 -7.88
N ARG A 68 8.37 -10.86 -8.53
CA ARG A 68 7.42 -11.42 -9.53
C ARG A 68 6.44 -12.42 -8.96
N TYR A 69 6.74 -13.02 -7.81
CA TYR A 69 5.80 -13.93 -7.16
C TYR A 69 4.47 -13.21 -6.89
N ARG A 70 3.39 -13.82 -7.34
CA ARG A 70 2.02 -13.36 -7.11
C ARG A 70 1.38 -14.26 -6.07
N TYR A 71 0.89 -13.70 -4.98
CA TYR A 71 0.13 -14.49 -4.01
C TYR A 71 -1.09 -15.13 -4.68
N PRO A 72 -1.45 -16.38 -4.36
CA PRO A 72 -2.65 -16.99 -4.89
C PRO A 72 -3.90 -16.17 -4.50
N ARG A 73 -4.68 -15.77 -5.51
CA ARG A 73 -5.82 -14.85 -5.37
C ARG A 73 -5.46 -13.47 -4.79
N GLY A 74 -4.20 -13.03 -4.97
CA GLY A 74 -3.72 -11.72 -4.56
C GLY A 74 -2.80 -11.08 -5.61
N GLU A 75 -1.86 -10.27 -5.14
CA GLU A 75 -0.99 -9.43 -5.95
C GLU A 75 0.48 -9.91 -5.94
N SER A 76 1.23 -9.50 -6.94
CA SER A 76 2.71 -9.43 -6.91
C SER A 76 3.16 -7.99 -6.68
N TYR A 77 4.45 -7.77 -6.40
CA TYR A 77 5.01 -6.41 -6.37
C TYR A 77 4.97 -5.73 -7.75
N ILE A 78 4.95 -6.49 -8.85
CA ILE A 78 4.74 -5.94 -10.20
C ILE A 78 3.31 -5.41 -10.36
N ASP A 79 2.31 -6.11 -9.83
CA ASP A 79 0.92 -5.65 -9.87
C ASP A 79 0.74 -4.40 -9.00
N LEU A 80 1.35 -4.41 -7.81
CA LEU A 80 1.40 -3.26 -6.92
C LEU A 80 2.02 -2.03 -7.60
N ALA A 81 3.19 -2.18 -8.23
CA ALA A 81 3.87 -1.09 -8.92
C ALA A 81 3.00 -0.48 -10.02
N LYS A 82 2.34 -1.32 -10.84
CA LYS A 82 1.43 -0.86 -11.90
C LYS A 82 0.25 -0.08 -11.35
N ARG A 83 -0.40 -0.55 -10.27
CA ARG A 83 -1.52 0.20 -9.69
C ARG A 83 -1.09 1.49 -9.00
N LEU A 84 0.18 1.67 -8.65
CA LEU A 84 0.67 2.94 -8.08
C LEU A 84 0.89 4.04 -9.11
N GLU A 85 0.92 3.71 -10.41
CA GLU A 85 1.16 4.69 -11.49
C GLU A 85 0.27 5.96 -11.37
N PRO A 86 -1.06 5.87 -11.18
CA PRO A 86 -1.89 7.08 -11.07
C PRO A 86 -1.57 7.93 -9.83
N VAL A 87 -1.14 7.29 -8.73
CA VAL A 87 -0.78 8.00 -7.49
C VAL A 87 0.53 8.74 -7.69
N ILE A 88 1.52 8.10 -8.33
CA ILE A 88 2.81 8.71 -8.66
C ILE A 88 2.59 9.92 -9.58
N MET A 89 1.80 9.75 -10.64
CA MET A 89 1.47 10.85 -11.55
C MET A 89 0.79 12.02 -10.85
N GLU A 90 -0.11 11.76 -9.89
CA GLU A 90 -0.76 12.82 -9.13
C GLU A 90 0.22 13.54 -8.20
N ILE A 91 1.13 12.80 -7.55
CA ILE A 91 2.19 13.39 -6.71
C ILE A 91 3.10 14.29 -7.54
N GLU A 92 3.53 13.85 -8.74
CA GLU A 92 4.37 14.63 -9.64
C GLU A 92 3.69 15.91 -10.15
N ARG A 93 2.36 15.87 -10.35
CA ARG A 93 1.56 17.03 -10.75
C ARG A 93 1.31 18.00 -9.60
N ASN A 94 1.39 17.54 -8.35
CA ASN A 94 1.03 18.35 -7.20
C ASN A 94 2.16 19.33 -6.88
N MET A 95 1.92 20.62 -7.07
CA MET A 95 2.91 21.68 -6.81
C MET A 95 3.13 21.97 -5.32
N ARG A 96 2.46 21.24 -4.43
CA ARG A 96 2.50 21.43 -2.98
C ARG A 96 3.07 20.20 -2.27
N PRO A 97 3.64 20.35 -1.06
CA PRO A 97 4.11 19.21 -0.27
C PRO A 97 3.00 18.16 -0.11
N THR A 98 3.31 16.92 -0.44
CA THR A 98 2.36 15.81 -0.37
C THR A 98 2.80 14.81 0.69
N LEU A 99 1.97 14.61 1.71
CA LEU A 99 2.13 13.55 2.70
C LEU A 99 1.42 12.29 2.22
N VAL A 100 2.14 11.18 2.07
CA VAL A 100 1.57 9.88 1.73
C VAL A 100 1.54 8.99 2.97
N VAL A 101 0.37 8.46 3.31
CA VAL A 101 0.16 7.51 4.42
C VAL A 101 -0.23 6.15 3.85
N GLY A 102 0.76 5.28 3.66
CA GLY A 102 0.61 3.96 3.05
C GLY A 102 0.93 2.81 4.01
N HIS A 103 1.42 1.71 3.44
CA HIS A 103 1.78 0.49 4.15
C HIS A 103 3.15 -0.03 3.69
N GLN A 104 3.64 -1.09 4.32
CA GLN A 104 5.04 -1.51 4.14
C GLN A 104 5.35 -2.05 2.74
N ALA A 105 4.42 -2.71 2.05
CA ALA A 105 4.71 -3.13 0.68
C ALA A 105 4.61 -1.97 -0.32
N VAL A 106 3.86 -0.92 0.05
CA VAL A 106 3.55 0.25 -0.78
C VAL A 106 4.66 1.31 -0.74
N LEU A 107 5.30 1.49 0.42
CA LEU A 107 6.33 2.50 0.69
C LEU A 107 7.74 1.89 0.69
#